data_AF-A0A2H9PHQ8-F1
#
_entry.id   AF-A0A2H9PHQ8-F1
#
_cell.length_a   1.000
_cell.length_b   1.000
_cell.length_c   1.000
_cell.angle_alpha   90.00
_cell.angle_beta   90.00
_cell.angle_gamma   90.00
#
_symmetry.space_group_name_H-M   'P 1'
#
loop_
_entity.id
_entity.type
_entity.pdbx_description
1 polymer ?
#
loop_
_entity_poly.entity_id
_entity_poly.type
_entity_poly.pdbx_seq_one_letter_code
_entity_poly.pdbx_strand_id
1 'polypeptide(L)'
;MPIFARTKLIIHDDCFEPSAFSGPDMSFKYKGKDPHLAYNKIREMFWTVFGVRETERVQEKNYTWDKKGNRETFSVAWYINKDMDRLSYLLFNVKMKGFIETTENGKEGELNVEIAGVMRTEYPQDNMWERTIFYEMARVFWHKVFYNDKREKYMEICREISTNFTKELKSFFNLLPKSG
;
A
#
# COMPACT_ATOMS: atom_id res chain seq x y z
N MET A 1 25.76 -23.40 -21.17
CA MET A 1 24.45 -22.76 -21.40
C MET A 1 24.62 -21.27 -21.21
N PRO A 2 24.39 -20.41 -22.22
CA PRO A 2 24.43 -18.98 -21.97
C PRO A 2 23.23 -18.63 -21.08
N ILE A 3 23.52 -18.14 -19.88
CA ILE A 3 22.53 -17.55 -18.98
C ILE A 3 22.16 -16.22 -19.64
N PHE A 4 21.12 -16.22 -20.48
CA PHE A 4 20.50 -14.97 -20.94
C PHE A 4 19.87 -14.33 -19.71
N ALA A 5 20.57 -13.39 -19.09
CA ALA A 5 20.04 -12.58 -18.01
C ALA A 5 18.81 -11.83 -18.57
N ARG A 6 17.61 -12.31 -18.22
CA ARG A 6 16.34 -11.63 -18.47
C ARG A 6 16.21 -10.49 -17.46
N THR A 7 17.00 -9.44 -17.61
CA THR A 7 16.97 -8.28 -16.70
C THR A 7 15.81 -7.37 -17.09
N LYS A 8 14.62 -7.65 -16.56
CA LYS A 8 13.46 -6.76 -16.68
C LYS A 8 13.80 -5.39 -16.10
N LEU A 9 13.63 -4.33 -16.88
CA LEU A 9 13.79 -2.96 -16.37
C LEU A 9 12.55 -2.63 -15.52
N ILE A 10 12.78 -2.44 -14.23
CA ILE A 10 11.76 -2.03 -13.27
C ILE A 10 12.16 -0.66 -12.74
N ILE A 11 11.31 0.32 -12.93
CA ILE A 11 11.44 1.64 -12.32
C ILE A 11 10.50 1.65 -11.11
N HIS A 12 11.04 1.98 -9.94
CA HIS A 12 10.34 1.98 -8.66
C HIS A 12 10.44 3.40 -8.11
N ASP A 13 9.30 4.06 -7.94
CA ASP A 13 9.21 5.38 -7.31
C ASP A 13 8.27 5.29 -6.10
N ASP A 14 8.73 5.78 -4.95
CA ASP A 14 7.93 5.83 -3.72
C ASP A 14 6.97 7.00 -3.77
N CYS A 15 5.70 6.77 -3.43
CA CYS A 15 4.65 7.77 -3.63
C CYS A 15 4.86 9.03 -2.77
N PHE A 16 5.45 8.87 -1.57
CA PHE A 16 5.98 9.96 -0.77
C PHE A 16 7.49 9.90 -0.80
N GLU A 17 8.17 11.06 -0.81
CA GLU A 17 9.62 11.09 -0.84
C GLU A 17 10.19 10.26 0.32
N PRO A 18 11.17 9.37 0.05
CA PRO A 18 11.74 8.52 1.07
C PRO A 18 12.41 9.39 2.13
N SER A 19 11.83 9.47 3.31
CA SER A 19 12.43 10.16 4.45
C SER A 19 13.63 9.35 4.95
N ALA A 20 14.81 9.52 4.35
CA ALA A 20 16.16 9.03 4.69
C ALA A 20 16.39 7.53 5.07
N PHE A 21 15.37 6.75 5.43
CA PHE A 21 15.44 5.44 6.09
C PHE A 21 14.09 4.67 5.92
N SER A 22 13.55 4.59 4.70
CA SER A 22 12.47 3.65 4.27
C SER A 22 11.40 3.27 5.33
N GLY A 23 10.86 4.28 6.01
CA GLY A 23 9.72 4.18 6.92
C GLY A 23 8.38 4.14 6.17
N PRO A 24 7.26 3.86 6.86
CA PRO A 24 5.94 3.96 6.25
C PRO A 24 5.61 5.42 5.88
N ASP A 25 5.07 5.64 4.67
CA ASP A 25 4.71 6.96 4.16
C ASP A 25 3.82 7.74 5.14
N MET A 26 2.88 7.03 5.76
CA MET A 26 2.04 7.56 6.81
C MET A 26 1.83 6.50 7.90
N SER A 27 1.91 6.94 9.16
CA SER A 27 1.52 6.15 10.32
C SER A 27 0.40 6.85 11.07
N PHE A 28 -0.57 6.07 11.54
CA PHE A 28 -1.71 6.53 12.29
C PHE A 28 -1.82 5.71 13.58
N LYS A 29 -1.71 6.40 14.72
CA LYS A 29 -1.86 5.82 16.04
C LYS A 29 -3.21 6.24 16.63
N TYR A 30 -3.98 5.25 17.06
CA TYR A 30 -5.25 5.43 17.74
C TYR A 30 -5.22 4.70 19.08
N LYS A 31 -5.84 5.33 20.07
CA LYS A 31 -6.08 4.77 21.39
C LYS A 31 -7.53 5.05 21.75
N GLY A 32 -8.28 4.01 22.08
CA GLY A 32 -9.69 4.15 22.41
C GLY A 32 -10.43 2.83 22.39
N LYS A 33 -11.76 2.94 22.29
CA LYS A 33 -12.66 1.78 22.28
C LYS A 33 -12.65 1.09 20.91
N ASP A 34 -12.80 -0.23 20.96
CA ASP A 34 -13.03 -1.12 19.82
C ASP A 34 -12.07 -0.97 18.62
N PRO A 35 -10.74 -1.02 18.81
CA PRO A 35 -9.78 -0.91 17.71
C PRO A 35 -9.88 -2.06 16.68
N HIS A 36 -10.52 -3.19 17.03
CA HIS A 36 -10.74 -4.32 16.12
C HIS A 36 -11.64 -3.98 14.92
N LEU A 37 -12.54 -3.00 15.05
CA LEU A 37 -13.43 -2.57 13.97
C LEU A 37 -12.65 -1.96 12.80
N ALA A 38 -11.42 -1.52 13.04
CA ALA A 38 -10.49 -1.05 12.02
C ALA A 38 -10.28 -2.08 10.91
N TYR A 39 -10.24 -3.37 11.25
CA TYR A 39 -10.02 -4.45 10.28
C TYR A 39 -11.12 -4.45 9.21
N ASN A 40 -12.39 -4.42 9.63
CA ASN A 40 -13.53 -4.41 8.72
C ASN A 40 -13.56 -3.11 7.90
N LYS A 41 -13.25 -1.97 8.53
CA LYS A 41 -13.22 -0.69 7.82
C LYS A 41 -12.11 -0.65 6.76
N ILE A 42 -10.93 -1.17 7.05
CA ILE A 42 -9.81 -1.28 6.09
C ILE A 42 -10.21 -2.15 4.89
N ARG A 43 -10.90 -3.26 5.13
CA ARG A 43 -11.41 -4.12 4.05
C ARG A 43 -12.43 -3.41 3.15
N GLU A 44 -13.34 -2.63 3.74
CA GLU A 44 -14.27 -1.78 2.98
C GLU A 44 -13.52 -0.76 2.11
N MET A 45 -12.45 -0.16 2.66
CA MET A 45 -11.63 0.83 1.94
C MET A 45 -10.87 0.28 0.74
N PHE A 46 -10.68 -1.04 0.63
CA PHE A 46 -10.12 -1.65 -0.59
C PHE A 46 -10.97 -1.33 -1.82
N TRP A 47 -12.30 -1.34 -1.66
CA TRP A 47 -13.20 -0.97 -2.75
C TRP A 47 -13.42 0.54 -2.82
N THR A 48 -13.65 1.23 -1.70
CA THR A 48 -14.05 2.66 -1.73
C THR A 48 -12.90 3.60 -2.07
N VAL A 49 -11.69 3.35 -1.53
CA VAL A 49 -10.52 4.23 -1.70
C VAL A 49 -9.60 3.72 -2.80
N PHE A 50 -9.22 2.44 -2.72
CA PHE A 50 -8.29 1.87 -3.70
C PHE A 50 -8.99 1.47 -5.00
N GLY A 51 -10.32 1.30 -5.01
CA GLY A 51 -11.07 0.90 -6.19
C GLY A 51 -10.67 -0.48 -6.70
N VAL A 52 -10.25 -1.39 -5.82
CA VAL A 52 -9.84 -2.75 -6.16
C VAL A 52 -10.78 -3.77 -5.55
N ARG A 53 -10.97 -4.90 -6.25
CA ARG A 53 -11.68 -6.04 -5.69
C ARG A 53 -10.76 -6.83 -4.79
N GLU A 54 -11.24 -7.14 -3.59
CA GLU A 54 -10.49 -7.87 -2.57
C GLU A 54 -9.98 -9.23 -3.08
N THR A 55 -10.79 -9.96 -3.83
CA THR A 55 -10.50 -11.34 -4.25
C THR A 55 -9.38 -11.48 -5.27
N GLU A 56 -9.08 -10.43 -6.04
CA GLU A 56 -8.17 -10.53 -7.18
C GLU A 56 -6.84 -9.81 -6.93
N ARG A 57 -6.88 -8.71 -6.17
CA ARG A 57 -5.81 -7.72 -6.13
C ARG A 57 -5.31 -7.39 -4.73
N VAL A 58 -5.90 -7.99 -3.71
CA VAL A 58 -5.47 -7.85 -2.31
C VAL A 58 -4.94 -9.19 -1.83
N GLN A 59 -3.74 -9.17 -1.28
CA GLN A 59 -3.13 -10.32 -0.61
C GLN A 59 -2.94 -10.00 0.86
N GLU A 60 -3.62 -10.75 1.73
CA GLU A 60 -3.35 -10.72 3.16
C GLU A 60 -2.08 -11.51 3.48
N LYS A 61 -1.18 -10.92 4.25
CA LYS A 61 0.07 -11.52 4.75
C LYS A 61 0.22 -11.26 6.24
N ASN A 62 0.94 -12.14 6.92
CA ASN A 62 1.30 -11.99 8.33
C ASN A 62 0.09 -11.75 9.24
N TYR A 63 -0.99 -12.51 9.04
CA TYR A 63 -2.11 -12.54 9.98
C TYR A 63 -1.68 -13.25 11.26
N THR A 64 -1.68 -12.52 12.37
CA THR A 64 -1.40 -13.06 13.70
C THR A 64 -2.42 -12.48 14.66
N TRP A 65 -3.16 -13.35 15.34
CA TRP A 65 -4.15 -12.97 16.33
C TRP A 65 -3.98 -13.85 17.57
N ASP A 66 -3.32 -13.30 18.59
CA ASP A 66 -2.99 -14.03 19.81
C ASP A 66 -3.81 -13.50 20.98
N LYS A 67 -4.47 -14.41 21.70
CA LYS A 67 -5.19 -14.10 22.94
C LYS A 67 -4.38 -14.57 24.14
N LYS A 68 -3.90 -13.65 24.97
CA LYS A 68 -3.22 -13.93 26.23
C LYS A 68 -4.01 -13.33 27.38
N GLY A 69 -4.86 -14.14 28.00
CA GLY A 69 -5.73 -13.73 29.11
C GLY A 69 -6.70 -12.62 28.68
N ASN A 70 -6.57 -11.45 29.32
CA ASN A 70 -7.40 -10.26 29.03
C ASN A 70 -6.88 -9.41 27.87
N ARG A 71 -5.72 -9.76 27.28
CA ARG A 71 -5.09 -9.03 26.19
C ARG A 71 -5.12 -9.81 24.88
N GLU A 72 -5.70 -9.24 23.85
CA GLU A 72 -5.68 -9.74 22.47
C GLU A 72 -4.72 -8.89 21.64
N THR A 73 -3.71 -9.50 21.04
CA THR A 73 -2.75 -8.80 20.16
C THR A 73 -3.02 -9.23 18.72
N PHE A 74 -3.13 -8.26 17.83
CA PHE A 74 -3.36 -8.53 16.42
C PHE A 74 -2.34 -7.80 15.54
N SER A 75 -1.90 -8.48 14.50
CA SER A 75 -1.04 -7.95 13.45
C SER A 75 -1.53 -8.50 12.12
N VAL A 76 -1.75 -7.63 11.15
CA VAL A 76 -2.16 -7.99 9.79
C VAL A 76 -1.44 -7.08 8.80
N ALA A 77 -1.04 -7.60 7.64
CA ALA A 77 -0.53 -6.80 6.54
C ALA A 77 -1.30 -7.13 5.26
N TRP A 78 -1.58 -6.13 4.44
CA TRP A 78 -2.21 -6.30 3.13
C TRP A 78 -1.32 -5.70 2.06
N TYR A 79 -1.11 -6.48 0.99
CA TYR A 79 -0.50 -6.01 -0.24
C TYR A 79 -1.61 -5.80 -1.26
N ILE A 80 -1.78 -4.55 -1.68
CA ILE A 80 -2.80 -4.13 -2.62
C ILE A 80 -2.11 -3.76 -3.93
N ASN A 81 -2.53 -4.37 -5.04
CA ASN A 81 -1.99 -4.07 -6.36
C ASN A 81 -3.07 -3.44 -7.26
N LYS A 82 -2.86 -2.17 -7.65
CA LYS A 82 -3.76 -1.43 -8.53
C LYS A 82 -3.08 -1.17 -9.88
N ASP A 83 -3.60 -1.77 -10.94
CA ASP A 83 -3.10 -1.51 -12.29
C ASP A 83 -3.49 -0.09 -12.73
N MET A 84 -2.54 0.62 -13.33
CA MET A 84 -2.79 1.95 -13.91
C MET A 84 -2.84 1.88 -15.44
N ASP A 85 -1.85 1.20 -16.03
CA ASP A 85 -1.83 0.87 -17.44
C ASP A 85 -1.11 -0.48 -17.67
N ARG A 86 -0.75 -0.77 -18.92
CA ARG A 86 -0.08 -2.03 -19.29
C ARG A 86 1.32 -2.18 -18.68
N LEU A 87 1.99 -1.08 -18.33
CA LEU A 87 3.37 -1.05 -17.88
C LEU A 87 3.49 -0.66 -16.41
N SER A 88 2.56 0.13 -15.90
CA SER A 88 2.59 0.72 -14.57
C SER A 88 1.47 0.23 -13.68
N TYR A 89 1.81 -0.02 -12.43
CA TYR A 89 0.90 -0.39 -11.37
C TYR A 89 1.34 0.25 -10.04
N LEU A 90 0.38 0.46 -9.16
CA LEU A 90 0.59 0.97 -7.81
C LEU A 90 0.54 -0.20 -6.83
N LEU A 91 1.54 -0.27 -5.96
CA LEU A 91 1.59 -1.21 -4.86
C LEU A 91 1.38 -0.45 -3.56
N PHE A 92 0.41 -0.86 -2.77
CA PHE A 92 0.24 -0.37 -1.42
C PHE A 92 0.45 -1.51 -0.42
N ASN A 93 1.22 -1.22 0.63
CA ASN A 93 1.43 -2.09 1.76
C ASN A 93 0.79 -1.44 2.99
N VAL A 94 -0.35 -1.98 3.41
CA VAL A 94 -1.06 -1.52 4.60
C VAL A 94 -0.76 -2.49 5.72
N LYS A 95 -0.19 -2.02 6.81
CA LYS A 95 0.08 -2.83 8.01
C LYS A 95 -0.77 -2.32 9.15
N MET A 96 -1.42 -3.22 9.85
CA MET A 96 -2.22 -2.94 11.02
C MET A 96 -1.65 -3.75 12.18
N LYS A 97 -1.30 -3.08 13.27
CA LYS A 97 -0.82 -3.71 14.49
C LYS A 97 -1.51 -3.08 15.68
N GLY A 98 -1.91 -3.88 16.65
CA GLY A 98 -2.57 -3.36 17.82
C GLY A 98 -2.75 -4.39 18.91
N PHE A 99 -3.28 -3.92 20.03
CA PHE A 99 -3.71 -4.77 21.11
C PHE A 99 -5.02 -4.26 21.70
N ILE A 100 -5.76 -5.18 22.31
CA ILE A 100 -7.06 -4.96 22.94
C ILE A 100 -6.95 -5.52 24.34
N GLU A 101 -7.35 -4.74 25.33
CA GLU A 101 -7.50 -5.16 26.71
C GLU A 101 -9.00 -5.12 27.05
N THR A 102 -9.48 -6.23 27.62
CA THR A 102 -10.88 -6.32 28.07
C THR A 102 -10.97 -5.74 29.49
N THR A 103 -11.62 -4.60 29.64
CA THR A 103 -11.88 -3.93 30.93
C THR A 103 -13.38 -4.02 31.25
N GLU A 104 -13.76 -3.81 32.51
CA GLU A 104 -15.16 -3.80 32.97
C GLU A 104 -16.06 -2.82 32.18
N ASN A 105 -15.47 -1.76 31.61
CA ASN A 105 -16.16 -0.72 30.83
C ASN A 105 -16.10 -0.90 29.30
N GLY A 106 -15.64 -2.06 28.82
CA GLY A 106 -15.58 -2.42 27.40
C GLY A 106 -14.20 -2.89 26.92
N LYS A 107 -14.04 -3.03 25.60
CA LYS A 107 -12.78 -3.38 24.96
C LYS A 107 -12.02 -2.10 24.59
N GLU A 108 -10.94 -1.83 25.29
CA GLU A 108 -10.07 -0.69 25.01
C GLU A 108 -8.74 -1.15 24.44
N GLY A 109 -8.06 -0.31 23.67
CA GLY A 109 -6.79 -0.73 23.11
C GLY A 109 -6.08 0.33 22.30
N GLU A 110 -4.98 -0.09 21.70
CA GLU A 110 -4.16 0.74 20.83
C GLU A 110 -4.04 0.10 19.45
N LEU A 111 -4.06 0.95 18.43
CA LEU A 111 -3.98 0.58 17.04
C LEU A 111 -2.94 1.46 16.36
N ASN A 112 -2.01 0.85 15.65
CA ASN A 112 -1.10 1.50 14.72
C ASN A 112 -1.37 0.98 13.31
N VAL A 113 -1.75 1.89 12.41
CA VAL A 113 -1.92 1.60 10.99
C VAL A 113 -0.82 2.33 10.23
N GLU A 114 -0.11 1.59 9.38
CA GLU A 114 0.95 2.09 8.54
C GLU A 114 0.57 1.84 7.08
N ILE A 115 0.79 2.82 6.22
CA ILE A 115 0.62 2.69 4.77
C ILE A 115 1.91 3.09 4.08
N ALA A 116 2.33 2.28 3.11
CA ALA A 116 3.41 2.61 2.18
C ALA A 116 2.92 2.37 0.76
N GLY A 117 3.04 3.36 -0.12
CA GLY A 117 2.64 3.33 -1.51
C GLY A 117 3.83 3.45 -2.43
N VAL A 118 3.85 2.67 -3.50
CA VAL A 118 4.90 2.67 -4.52
C VAL A 118 4.26 2.63 -5.90
N MET A 119 4.78 3.41 -6.83
CA MET A 119 4.52 3.25 -8.25
C MET A 119 5.65 2.44 -8.90
N ARG A 120 5.27 1.33 -9.54
CA ARG A 120 6.20 0.52 -10.32
C ARG A 120 5.85 0.60 -11.79
N THR A 121 6.89 0.72 -12.61
CA THR A 121 6.80 0.65 -14.07
C THR A 121 7.70 -0.45 -14.56
N GLU A 122 7.15 -1.36 -15.34
CA GLU A 122 7.80 -2.56 -15.82
C GLU A 122 7.83 -2.58 -17.35
N TYR A 123 9.03 -2.68 -17.91
CA TYR A 123 9.21 -2.84 -19.35
C TYR A 123 9.59 -4.28 -19.66
N PRO A 124 8.72 -5.06 -20.36
CA PRO A 124 9.08 -6.40 -20.80
C PRO A 124 10.27 -6.35 -21.78
N GLN A 125 11.12 -7.39 -21.73
CA GLN A 125 12.30 -7.58 -22.60
C GLN A 125 12.32 -9.01 -23.16
N ASP A 126 11.16 -9.47 -23.60
CA ASP A 126 10.95 -10.87 -23.96
C ASP A 126 11.37 -11.14 -25.41
N ASN A 127 11.31 -10.14 -26.30
CA ASN A 127 11.68 -10.29 -27.71
C ASN A 127 13.14 -9.95 -27.99
N MET A 128 13.79 -10.67 -28.92
CA MET A 128 15.19 -10.38 -29.32
C MET A 128 15.37 -8.96 -29.90
N TRP A 129 14.33 -8.39 -30.52
CA TRP A 129 14.32 -7.01 -31.03
C TRP A 129 14.31 -5.97 -29.90
N GLU A 130 13.65 -6.29 -28.78
CA GLU A 130 13.56 -5.43 -27.58
C GLU A 130 14.91 -5.34 -26.83
N ARG A 131 15.91 -6.14 -27.24
CA ARG A 131 17.27 -6.16 -26.69
C ARG A 131 18.29 -5.41 -27.54
N THR A 132 17.85 -4.78 -28.63
CA THR A 132 18.74 -4.00 -29.49
C THR A 132 19.00 -2.62 -28.88
N ILE A 133 20.22 -2.08 -29.09
CA ILE A 133 20.61 -0.75 -28.62
C ILE A 133 19.68 0.34 -29.19
N PHE A 134 19.20 0.17 -30.43
CA PHE A 134 18.24 1.08 -31.05
C PHE A 134 16.89 1.10 -30.34
N TYR A 135 16.36 -0.07 -29.96
CA TYR A 135 15.13 -0.15 -29.18
C TYR A 135 15.30 0.46 -27.79
N GLU A 136 16.45 0.24 -27.15
CA GLU A 136 16.75 0.87 -25.87
C GLU A 136 16.79 2.40 -25.96
N MET A 137 17.46 2.96 -26.98
CA MET A 137 17.48 4.42 -27.21
C MET A 137 16.09 4.98 -27.50
N ALA A 138 15.31 4.33 -28.37
CA ALA A 138 13.94 4.75 -28.68
C ALA A 138 13.03 4.67 -27.45
N ARG A 139 13.18 3.64 -26.62
CA ARG A 139 12.44 3.47 -25.36
C ARG A 139 12.80 4.56 -24.35
N VAL A 140 14.08 4.85 -24.15
CA VAL A 140 14.52 5.92 -23.23
C VAL A 140 14.00 7.27 -23.72
N PHE A 141 14.05 7.53 -25.03
CA PHE A 141 13.48 8.74 -25.62
C PHE A 141 11.97 8.83 -25.39
N TRP A 142 11.22 7.78 -25.73
CA TRP A 142 9.78 7.74 -25.53
C TRP A 142 9.40 7.90 -24.05
N HIS A 143 10.15 7.24 -23.16
CA HIS A 143 9.95 7.35 -21.73
C HIS A 143 10.13 8.79 -21.25
N LYS A 144 11.25 9.43 -21.61
CA LYS A 144 11.57 10.80 -21.19
C LYS A 144 10.62 11.84 -21.78
N VAL A 145 10.21 11.69 -23.04
CA VAL A 145 9.44 12.71 -23.76
C VAL A 145 7.93 12.59 -23.52
N PHE A 146 7.41 11.37 -23.39
CA PHE A 146 5.96 11.15 -23.35
C PHE A 146 5.46 10.44 -22.09
N TYR A 147 6.28 9.55 -21.52
CA TYR A 147 5.82 8.71 -20.43
C TYR A 147 6.08 9.32 -19.06
N ASN A 148 7.06 10.22 -18.94
CA ASN A 148 7.37 10.91 -17.69
C ASN A 148 6.15 11.67 -17.15
N ASP A 149 5.47 12.46 -17.99
CA ASP A 149 4.26 13.18 -17.63
C ASP A 149 3.12 12.26 -17.15
N LYS A 150 3.00 11.06 -17.73
CA LYS A 150 2.02 10.07 -17.27
C LYS A 150 2.39 9.49 -15.91
N ARG A 151 3.67 9.22 -15.69
CA ARG A 151 4.17 8.71 -14.41
C ARG A 151 3.98 9.75 -13.31
N GLU A 152 4.21 11.02 -13.58
CA GLU A 152 3.93 12.10 -12.64
C GLU A 152 2.44 12.12 -12.23
N LYS A 153 1.52 11.99 -13.18
CA LYS A 153 0.08 11.85 -12.88
C LYS A 153 -0.23 10.60 -12.05
N TYR A 154 0.42 9.47 -12.32
CA TYR A 154 0.24 8.26 -11.50
C TYR A 154 0.80 8.42 -10.08
N MET A 155 1.87 9.19 -9.92
CA MET A 155 2.41 9.55 -8.60
C MET A 155 1.45 10.45 -7.83
N GLU A 156 0.85 11.45 -8.48
CA GLU A 156 -0.20 12.29 -7.87
C GLU A 156 -1.39 11.45 -7.40
N ILE A 157 -1.88 10.54 -8.25
CA ILE A 157 -2.95 9.59 -7.89
C ILE A 157 -2.53 8.72 -6.71
N CYS A 158 -1.29 8.25 -6.67
CA CYS A 158 -0.82 7.44 -5.55
C CYS A 158 -0.82 8.21 -4.23
N ARG A 159 -0.36 9.47 -4.25
CA ARG A 159 -0.39 10.37 -3.09
C ARG A 159 -1.82 10.66 -2.65
N GLU A 160 -2.72 10.90 -3.61
CA GLU A 160 -4.13 11.15 -3.35
C GLU A 160 -4.80 9.95 -2.67
N ILE A 161 -4.60 8.74 -3.21
CA ILE A 161 -5.15 7.49 -2.64
C ILE A 161 -4.67 7.29 -1.20
N SER A 162 -3.37 7.40 -0.95
CA SER A 162 -2.82 7.23 0.41
C SER A 162 -3.33 8.31 1.39
N THR A 163 -3.50 9.54 0.91
CA THR A 163 -4.03 10.65 1.71
C THR A 163 -5.51 10.43 2.03
N ASN A 164 -6.30 10.03 1.04
CA ASN A 164 -7.72 9.73 1.20
C ASN A 164 -7.94 8.56 2.16
N PHE A 165 -7.14 7.49 2.04
CA PHE A 165 -7.16 6.37 2.98
C PHE A 165 -6.93 6.82 4.41
N THR A 166 -5.89 7.63 4.65
CA THR A 166 -5.57 8.14 5.98
C THR A 166 -6.65 9.06 6.51
N LYS A 167 -7.26 9.89 5.65
CA LYS A 167 -8.36 10.79 6.01
C LYS A 167 -9.63 10.01 6.39
N GLU A 168 -9.99 8.99 5.63
CA GLU A 168 -11.16 8.16 5.90
C GLU A 168 -10.98 7.35 7.19
N LEU A 169 -9.79 6.79 7.44
CA LEU A 169 -9.46 6.15 8.71
C LEU A 169 -9.59 7.13 9.89
N LYS A 170 -9.00 8.32 9.79
CA LYS A 170 -9.12 9.35 10.84
C LYS A 170 -10.57 9.74 11.09
N SER A 171 -11.36 9.89 10.03
CA SER A 171 -12.79 10.18 10.13
C SER A 171 -13.53 9.07 10.88
N PHE A 172 -13.29 7.81 10.52
CA PHE A 172 -13.88 6.65 11.19
C PHE A 172 -13.59 6.63 12.69
N PHE A 173 -12.34 6.87 13.11
CA PHE A 173 -12.00 6.89 14.54
C PHE A 173 -12.47 8.13 15.28
N ASN A 174 -12.60 9.28 14.61
CA ASN A 174 -13.18 10.47 15.23
C ASN A 174 -14.68 10.31 15.52
N LEU A 175 -15.38 9.45 14.77
CA LEU A 175 -16.78 9.10 15.04
C LEU A 175 -16.92 8.14 16.24
N LEU A 176 -15.86 7.43 16.61
CA LEU A 176 -15.85 6.58 17.80
C LEU A 176 -15.64 7.44 19.06
N PRO A 177 -16.36 7.14 20.17
CA PRO A 177 -16.18 7.88 21.41
C PRO A 177 -14.74 7.71 21.90
N LYS A 178 -14.01 8.82 22.02
CA LYS A 178 -12.69 8.83 22.66
C LYS A 178 -12.89 8.47 24.13
N SER A 179 -12.25 7.41 24.62
CA SER A 179 -12.18 7.18 26.06
C SER A 179 -11.35 8.32 26.66
N GLY A 180 -12.03 9.19 27.41
CA GLY A 180 -11.41 10.24 28.24
C GLY A 180 -11.01 9.69 29.59
#